data_AF-A0A4R6WPQ9-F1
#
_entry.id   AF-A0A4R6WPQ9-F1
#
_cell.length_a   1.000
_cell.length_b   1.000
_cell.length_c   1.000
_cell.angle_alpha   90.00
_cell.angle_beta   90.00
_cell.angle_gamma   90.00
#
_symmetry.space_group_name_H-M   'P 1'
#
loop_
_entity.id
_entity.type
_entity.pdbx_description
1 polymer ?
#
loop_
_entity_poly.entity_id
_entity_poly.type
_entity_poly.pdbx_seq_one_letter_code
_entity_poly.pdbx_strand_id
1 'polypeptide(L)'
;MVLASFLKIWPSPANPAWGSAAAAAAVLGPALAVAVAPRAVLRKLNAAAMAPLKNRFLVDGLGDLPSKAICEHYTYLDMTDVARHGDDVAATRLHRWLVASCEAGRPVTARGQVIDSVELATAYCQRNLALFRSLQQNGYSYTGRDEICLGITADGALLHMRRGTHRMAAAHMLAMPRITARITHVDRRFAADALRAGERGGAIASLAKAIQEVTRQTLA
;
A
#
# COMPACT_ATOMS: atom_id res chain seq x y z
N MET A 1 4.70 16.59 18.36
CA MET A 1 6.15 16.68 18.67
C MET A 1 6.51 15.91 19.95
N VAL A 2 5.73 16.00 21.02
CA VAL A 2 5.98 15.34 22.33
C VAL A 2 6.17 13.81 22.24
N LEU A 3 5.31 13.08 21.52
CA LEU A 3 5.39 11.61 21.42
C LEU A 3 6.67 11.07 20.74
N ALA A 4 7.23 11.81 19.77
CA ALA A 4 8.45 11.39 19.08
C ALA A 4 9.69 11.47 20.00
N SER A 5 9.71 12.46 20.91
CA SER A 5 10.78 12.59 21.91
C SER A 5 10.79 11.40 22.87
N PHE A 6 9.61 10.89 23.25
CA PHE A 6 9.51 9.69 24.09
C PHE A 6 10.13 8.46 23.43
N LEU A 7 10.01 8.30 22.11
CA LEU A 7 10.64 7.18 21.39
C LEU A 7 12.16 7.25 21.41
N LYS A 8 12.75 8.45 21.46
CA LYS A 8 14.20 8.60 21.58
C LYS A 8 14.71 8.27 22.98
N ILE A 9 13.91 8.57 24.00
CA ILE A 9 14.27 8.38 25.42
C ILE A 9 13.99 6.95 25.89
N TRP A 10 12.87 6.35 25.44
CA TRP A 10 12.46 5.00 25.80
C TRP A 10 12.10 4.19 24.55
N PRO A 11 13.08 3.66 23.81
CA PRO A 11 12.83 3.06 22.49
C PRO A 11 12.32 1.61 22.57
N SER A 12 11.80 1.17 23.71
CA SER A 12 11.25 -0.18 23.92
C SER A 12 10.00 -0.42 23.05
N PRO A 13 9.74 -1.66 22.57
CA PRO A 13 8.48 -1.99 21.91
C PRO A 13 7.25 -1.82 22.83
N ALA A 14 7.46 -1.75 24.15
CA ALA A 14 6.43 -1.41 25.12
C ALA A 14 6.09 0.09 25.17
N ASN A 15 6.87 0.96 24.53
CA ASN A 15 6.58 2.38 24.49
C ASN A 15 5.30 2.64 23.67
N PRO A 16 4.24 3.20 24.27
CA PRO A 16 2.97 3.42 23.58
C PRO A 16 3.07 4.43 22.43
N ALA A 17 4.12 5.25 22.37
CA ALA A 17 4.36 6.17 21.27
C ALA A 17 4.61 5.44 19.94
N TRP A 18 5.06 4.17 19.98
CA TRP A 18 5.15 3.33 18.78
C TRP A 18 3.78 2.97 18.21
N GLY A 19 2.70 3.12 18.99
CA GLY A 19 1.34 3.02 18.49
C GLY A 19 0.94 4.16 17.56
N SER A 20 1.73 5.23 17.44
CA SER A 20 1.42 6.39 16.58
C SER A 20 2.23 6.38 15.28
N ALA A 21 1.53 6.36 14.15
CA ALA A 21 2.13 6.51 12.81
C ALA A 21 2.92 7.81 12.66
N ALA A 22 2.44 8.91 13.25
CA ALA A 22 3.12 10.20 13.19
C ALA A 22 4.42 10.20 14.03
N ALA A 23 4.40 9.62 15.22
CA ALA A 23 5.59 9.54 16.07
C ALA A 23 6.66 8.63 15.44
N ALA A 24 6.26 7.45 14.94
CA ALA A 24 7.16 6.53 14.24
C ALA A 24 7.78 7.19 12.99
N ALA A 25 6.97 7.88 12.18
CA ALA A 25 7.47 8.61 11.01
C ALA A 25 8.47 9.70 11.36
N ALA A 26 8.29 10.39 12.50
CA ALA A 26 9.21 11.45 12.94
C ALA A 26 10.58 10.90 13.38
N VAL A 27 10.67 9.66 13.85
CA VAL A 27 11.93 9.06 14.33
C VAL A 27 12.59 8.14 13.29
N LEU A 28 11.83 7.38 12.53
CA LEU A 28 12.35 6.48 11.48
C LEU A 28 12.58 7.22 10.15
N GLY A 29 11.83 8.30 9.90
CA GLY A 29 12.11 9.26 8.82
C GLY A 29 12.26 8.58 7.44
N PRO A 30 13.42 8.76 6.77
CA PRO A 30 13.71 8.16 5.46
C PRO A 30 13.69 6.63 5.43
N ALA A 31 13.96 5.96 6.56
CA ALA A 31 13.98 4.49 6.61
C ALA A 31 12.61 3.84 6.35
N LEU A 32 11.54 4.62 6.37
CA LEU A 32 10.20 4.16 5.99
C LEU A 32 9.93 4.25 4.48
N ALA A 33 10.72 5.02 3.73
CA ALA A 33 10.65 5.04 2.27
C ALA A 33 11.45 3.85 1.73
N VAL A 34 10.80 3.00 0.95
CA VAL A 34 11.35 1.71 0.52
C VAL A 34 11.15 1.50 -0.97
N ALA A 35 12.03 0.67 -1.52
CA ALA A 35 11.87 0.09 -2.84
C ALA A 35 11.61 -1.41 -2.66
N VAL A 36 10.59 -1.94 -3.31
CA VAL A 36 10.22 -3.36 -3.20
C VAL A 36 9.83 -3.93 -4.56
N ALA A 37 9.98 -5.24 -4.75
CA ALA A 37 9.35 -5.91 -5.88
C ALA A 37 7.83 -6.01 -5.64
N PRO A 38 6.96 -5.56 -6.56
CA PRO A 38 5.52 -5.64 -6.38
C PRO A 38 5.01 -7.08 -6.24
N ARG A 39 5.69 -8.05 -6.87
CA ARG A 39 5.36 -9.48 -6.74
C ARG A 39 5.65 -10.09 -5.37
N ALA A 40 6.47 -9.44 -4.54
CA ALA A 40 6.67 -9.86 -3.15
C ALA A 40 5.48 -9.46 -2.25
N VAL A 41 4.60 -8.57 -2.72
CA VAL A 41 3.40 -8.16 -1.99
C VAL A 41 2.23 -9.02 -2.43
N LEU A 42 1.94 -10.08 -1.67
CA LEU A 42 0.98 -11.10 -2.10
C LEU A 42 -0.47 -10.80 -1.70
N ARG A 43 -0.64 -10.07 -0.59
CA ARG A 43 -1.95 -9.81 0.01
C ARG A 43 -2.19 -8.32 0.16
N LYS A 44 -3.46 -7.97 0.22
CA LYS A 44 -3.93 -6.64 0.60
C LYS A 44 -4.95 -6.75 1.72
N LEU A 45 -4.78 -5.88 2.72
CA LEU A 45 -5.68 -5.77 3.86
C LEU A 45 -7.08 -5.29 3.42
N ASN A 46 -8.13 -5.89 3.97
CA ASN A 46 -9.49 -5.50 3.67
C ASN A 46 -9.76 -4.08 4.22
N ALA A 47 -10.61 -3.31 3.53
CA ALA A 47 -10.88 -1.91 3.89
C ALA A 47 -11.44 -1.76 5.33
N ALA A 48 -12.31 -2.69 5.76
CA ALA A 48 -12.86 -2.71 7.11
C ALA A 48 -11.78 -2.96 8.18
N ALA A 49 -10.87 -3.90 7.92
CA ALA A 49 -9.75 -4.20 8.82
C ALA A 49 -8.72 -3.04 8.85
N MET A 50 -8.55 -2.32 7.74
CA MET A 50 -7.65 -1.17 7.65
C MET A 50 -8.20 0.09 8.35
N ALA A 51 -9.52 0.28 8.39
CA ALA A 51 -10.15 1.49 8.93
C ALA A 51 -9.67 1.88 10.35
N PRO A 52 -9.64 0.98 11.35
CA PRO A 52 -9.17 1.31 12.70
C PRO A 52 -7.65 1.51 12.81
N LEU A 53 -6.88 1.15 11.78
CA LEU A 53 -5.41 1.14 11.82
C LEU A 53 -4.77 2.39 11.20
N LYS A 54 -5.53 3.29 10.56
CA LYS A 54 -5.01 4.40 9.75
C LYS A 54 -3.89 5.23 10.38
N ASN A 55 -3.91 5.38 11.70
CA ASN A 55 -2.96 6.18 12.48
C ASN A 55 -2.04 5.34 13.37
N ARG A 56 -2.08 4.00 13.25
CA ARG A 56 -1.25 3.08 14.02
C ARG A 56 0.02 2.74 13.25
N PHE A 57 1.13 2.57 13.96
CA PHE A 57 2.36 2.05 13.38
C PHE A 57 2.58 0.60 13.80
N LEU A 58 2.73 0.34 15.10
CA LEU A 58 2.73 -1.04 15.59
C LEU A 58 1.32 -1.62 15.66
N VAL A 59 1.17 -2.80 15.09
CA VAL A 59 -0.09 -3.56 15.04
C VAL A 59 0.18 -4.98 15.50
N ASP A 60 -0.66 -5.49 16.41
CA ASP A 60 -0.57 -6.87 16.87
C ASP A 60 -1.25 -7.80 15.86
N GLY A 61 -0.57 -8.88 15.46
CA GLY A 61 -1.11 -9.89 14.55
C GLY A 61 -1.47 -9.30 13.18
N LEU A 62 -0.61 -8.44 12.63
CA LEU A 62 -0.89 -7.73 11.38
C LEU A 62 -1.15 -8.71 10.21
N GLY A 63 -0.42 -9.82 10.19
CA GLY A 63 -0.58 -10.88 9.18
C GLY A 63 -1.87 -11.70 9.31
N ASP A 64 -2.46 -11.73 10.50
CA ASP A 64 -3.66 -12.50 10.82
C ASP A 64 -4.94 -11.72 10.50
N LEU A 65 -4.83 -10.42 10.23
CA LEU A 65 -5.97 -9.59 9.93
C LEU A 65 -6.63 -9.97 8.58
N PRO A 66 -7.97 -9.81 8.47
CA PRO A 66 -8.70 -10.10 7.25
C PRO A 66 -8.11 -9.40 6.02
N SER A 67 -7.59 -10.19 5.10
CA SER A 67 -6.95 -9.75 3.87
C SER A 67 -7.22 -10.76 2.75
N LYS A 68 -7.02 -10.35 1.51
CA LYS A 68 -7.18 -11.18 0.31
C LYS A 68 -5.95 -11.12 -0.56
N ALA A 69 -5.75 -12.13 -1.40
CA ALA A 69 -4.67 -12.09 -2.40
C ALA A 69 -4.85 -10.86 -3.30
N ILE A 70 -3.76 -10.20 -3.70
CA ILE A 70 -3.85 -8.99 -4.52
C ILE A 70 -4.64 -9.22 -5.81
N CYS A 71 -4.46 -10.39 -6.43
CA CYS A 71 -5.14 -10.79 -7.67
C CYS A 71 -6.66 -10.94 -7.54
N GLU A 72 -7.19 -11.10 -6.33
CA GLU A 72 -8.62 -11.28 -6.08
C GLU A 72 -9.36 -9.94 -5.85
N HIS A 73 -8.64 -8.83 -5.72
CA HIS A 73 -9.27 -7.52 -5.55
C HIS A 73 -9.87 -7.04 -6.87
N TYR A 74 -11.05 -6.41 -6.80
CA TYR A 74 -11.72 -5.83 -7.98
C TYR A 74 -10.79 -4.91 -8.77
N THR A 75 -9.93 -4.14 -8.09
CA THR A 75 -8.97 -3.24 -8.75
C THR A 75 -7.95 -3.99 -9.60
N TYR A 76 -7.56 -5.20 -9.19
CA TYR A 76 -6.67 -6.05 -9.99
C TYR A 76 -7.39 -6.59 -11.23
N LEU A 77 -8.64 -7.02 -11.07
CA LEU A 77 -9.48 -7.43 -12.19
C LEU A 77 -9.70 -6.27 -13.17
N ASP A 78 -9.91 -5.05 -12.66
CA ASP A 78 -10.07 -3.86 -13.48
C ASP A 78 -8.80 -3.53 -14.28
N MET A 79 -7.62 -3.69 -13.67
CA MET A 79 -6.35 -3.53 -14.39
C MET A 79 -6.13 -4.66 -15.40
N THR A 80 -6.57 -5.89 -15.10
CA THR A 80 -6.58 -7.03 -16.04
C THR A 80 -7.38 -6.70 -17.28
N ASP A 81 -8.58 -6.15 -17.12
CA ASP A 81 -9.41 -5.73 -18.25
C ASP A 81 -8.77 -4.60 -19.04
N VAL A 82 -8.17 -3.61 -18.37
CA VAL A 82 -7.43 -2.52 -19.04
C VAL A 82 -6.28 -3.06 -19.88
N ALA A 83 -5.50 -4.00 -19.35
CA ALA A 83 -4.40 -4.62 -20.09
C ALA A 83 -4.90 -5.46 -21.28
N ARG A 84 -6.08 -6.08 -21.15
CA ARG A 84 -6.68 -6.93 -22.19
C ARG A 84 -7.31 -6.13 -23.33
N HIS A 85 -8.08 -5.09 -23.00
CA HIS A 85 -8.89 -4.35 -23.97
C HIS A 85 -8.20 -3.07 -24.48
N GLY A 86 -7.19 -2.57 -23.77
CA GLY A 86 -6.41 -1.41 -24.22
C GLY A 86 -7.28 -0.19 -24.45
N ASP A 87 -7.27 0.33 -25.68
CA ASP A 87 -8.03 1.52 -26.09
C ASP A 87 -9.56 1.31 -26.11
N ASP A 88 -10.03 0.07 -26.20
CA ASP A 88 -11.46 -0.24 -26.11
C ASP A 88 -11.92 -0.29 -24.65
N VAL A 89 -11.93 0.88 -24.00
CA VAL A 89 -12.36 0.99 -22.61
C VAL A 89 -13.84 0.61 -22.42
N ALA A 90 -14.66 0.69 -23.46
CA ALA A 90 -16.07 0.33 -23.41
C ALA A 90 -16.29 -1.18 -23.27
N ALA A 91 -15.36 -2.01 -23.77
CA ALA A 91 -15.40 -3.46 -23.57
C ALA A 91 -15.08 -3.89 -22.13
N THR A 92 -14.46 -3.02 -21.32
CA THR A 92 -14.09 -3.37 -19.94
C THR A 92 -15.32 -3.63 -19.06
N ARG A 93 -15.21 -4.56 -18.11
CA ARG A 93 -16.27 -4.85 -17.14
C ARG A 93 -16.61 -3.62 -16.30
N LEU A 94 -15.59 -2.84 -15.92
CA LEU A 94 -15.74 -1.64 -15.10
C LEU A 94 -16.57 -0.58 -15.81
N HIS A 95 -16.30 -0.31 -17.09
CA HIS A 95 -17.07 0.66 -17.88
C HIS A 95 -18.52 0.24 -17.99
N ARG A 96 -18.79 -1.00 -18.42
CA ARG A 96 -20.15 -1.54 -18.54
C ARG A 96 -20.92 -1.48 -17.22
N TRP A 97 -20.27 -1.80 -16.11
CA TRP A 97 -20.88 -1.71 -14.78
C TRP A 97 -21.19 -0.27 -14.38
N LEU A 98 -20.29 0.69 -14.65
CA LEU A 98 -20.54 2.11 -14.37
C LEU A 98 -21.72 2.64 -15.18
N VAL A 99 -21.76 2.36 -16.49
CA VAL A 99 -22.88 2.76 -17.36
C VAL A 99 -24.19 2.18 -16.86
N ALA A 100 -24.24 0.86 -16.61
CA ALA A 100 -25.45 0.20 -16.10
C ALA A 100 -25.89 0.75 -14.72
N SER A 101 -24.94 1.18 -13.88
CA SER A 101 -25.24 1.80 -12.58
C SER A 101 -25.88 3.19 -12.76
N CYS A 102 -25.40 3.99 -13.70
CA CYS A 102 -26.01 5.27 -14.07
C CYS A 102 -27.42 5.08 -14.62
N GLU A 103 -27.60 4.16 -15.58
CA GLU A 103 -28.91 3.86 -16.19
C GLU A 103 -29.93 3.36 -15.16
N ALA A 104 -29.47 2.63 -14.13
CA ALA A 104 -30.30 2.18 -13.03
C ALA A 104 -30.57 3.27 -11.96
N GLY A 105 -30.17 4.51 -12.19
CA GLY A 105 -30.34 5.62 -11.23
C GLY A 105 -29.52 5.47 -9.95
N ARG A 106 -28.44 4.68 -9.97
CA ARG A 106 -27.57 4.39 -8.83
C ARG A 106 -26.11 4.72 -9.15
N PRO A 107 -25.79 6.00 -9.42
CA PRO A 107 -24.44 6.40 -9.83
C PRO A 107 -23.41 6.09 -8.74
N VAL A 108 -22.19 5.80 -9.18
CA VAL A 108 -21.10 5.37 -8.29
C VAL A 108 -20.22 6.56 -7.98
N THR A 109 -19.88 6.75 -6.70
CA THR A 109 -18.85 7.72 -6.32
C THR A 109 -17.47 7.09 -6.36
N ALA A 110 -16.59 7.60 -7.22
CA ALA A 110 -15.21 7.17 -7.32
C ALA A 110 -14.25 8.36 -7.26
N ARG A 111 -13.22 8.28 -6.40
CA ARG A 111 -12.22 9.36 -6.20
C ARG A 111 -12.83 10.74 -5.91
N GLY A 112 -13.95 10.79 -5.18
CA GLY A 112 -14.63 12.03 -4.83
C GLY A 112 -15.49 12.64 -5.94
N GLN A 113 -15.67 11.94 -7.06
CA GLN A 113 -16.53 12.33 -8.16
C GLN A 113 -17.68 11.33 -8.30
N VAL A 114 -18.90 11.84 -8.43
CA VAL A 114 -20.07 11.03 -8.81
C VAL A 114 -19.97 10.74 -10.31
N ILE A 115 -20.02 9.47 -10.69
CA ILE A 115 -20.06 9.04 -12.08
C ILE A 115 -21.53 8.78 -12.40
N ASP A 116 -22.18 9.76 -13.02
CA ASP A 116 -23.61 9.76 -13.35
C ASP A 116 -23.90 9.83 -14.86
N SER A 117 -22.85 9.79 -15.70
CA SER A 117 -22.97 9.81 -17.16
C SER A 117 -22.02 8.81 -17.82
N VAL A 118 -22.32 8.45 -19.08
CA VAL A 118 -21.46 7.57 -19.90
C VAL A 118 -20.10 8.23 -20.16
N GLU A 119 -20.08 9.55 -20.35
CA GLU A 119 -18.87 10.34 -20.56
C GLU A 119 -17.97 10.29 -19.33
N LEU A 120 -18.53 10.44 -18.13
CA LEU A 120 -17.77 10.32 -16.88
C LEU A 120 -17.28 8.90 -16.63
N ALA A 121 -18.07 7.88 -16.96
CA ALA A 121 -17.65 6.48 -16.87
C ALA A 121 -16.47 6.20 -17.81
N THR A 122 -16.55 6.70 -19.05
CA THR A 122 -15.50 6.61 -20.05
C THR A 122 -14.23 7.32 -19.59
N ALA A 123 -14.34 8.57 -19.13
CA ALA A 123 -13.22 9.34 -18.62
C ALA A 123 -12.56 8.69 -17.39
N TYR A 124 -13.34 8.03 -16.53
CA TYR A 124 -12.80 7.27 -15.41
C TYR A 124 -11.95 6.07 -15.87
N CYS A 125 -12.45 5.29 -16.84
CA CYS A 125 -11.72 4.15 -17.38
C CYS A 125 -10.48 4.56 -18.19
N GLN A 126 -10.56 5.65 -18.96
CA GLN A 126 -9.41 6.22 -19.67
C GLN A 126 -8.31 6.68 -18.72
N ARG A 127 -8.63 7.23 -17.54
CA ARG A 127 -7.62 7.54 -16.51
C ARG A 127 -6.90 6.30 -16.01
N ASN A 128 -7.61 5.17 -15.89
CA ASN A 128 -7.00 3.90 -15.50
C ASN A 128 -6.09 3.34 -16.60
N LEU A 129 -6.50 3.43 -17.88
CA LEU A 129 -5.65 3.08 -19.03
C LEU A 129 -4.39 3.95 -19.10
N ALA A 130 -4.55 5.27 -18.96
CA ALA A 130 -3.43 6.21 -18.96
C ALA A 130 -2.43 5.91 -17.82
N LEU A 131 -2.94 5.55 -16.63
CA LEU A 131 -2.10 5.10 -15.53
C LEU A 131 -1.32 3.83 -15.90
N PHE A 132 -2.00 2.81 -16.42
CA PHE A 132 -1.38 1.55 -16.80
C PHE A 132 -0.26 1.77 -17.83
N ARG A 133 -0.54 2.52 -18.90
CA ARG A 133 0.44 2.88 -19.93
C ARG A 133 1.61 3.70 -19.39
N SER A 134 1.33 4.65 -18.49
CA SER A 134 2.37 5.45 -17.85
C SER A 134 3.34 4.55 -17.07
N LEU A 135 2.83 3.58 -16.30
CA LEU A 135 3.66 2.61 -15.59
C LEU A 135 4.42 1.68 -16.53
N GLN A 136 3.79 1.25 -17.63
CA GLN A 136 4.43 0.40 -18.63
C GLN A 136 5.60 1.10 -19.32
N GLN A 137 5.45 2.40 -19.64
CA GLN A 137 6.45 3.16 -20.38
C GLN A 137 7.56 3.72 -19.48
N ASN A 138 7.20 4.21 -18.30
CA ASN A 138 8.11 4.99 -17.45
C ASN A 138 8.52 4.27 -16.16
N GLY A 139 7.94 3.10 -15.90
CA GLY A 139 8.05 2.46 -14.60
C GLY A 139 7.33 3.25 -13.50
N TYR A 140 7.76 3.07 -12.25
CA TYR A 140 7.08 3.64 -11.09
C TYR A 140 8.07 4.07 -10.01
N SER A 141 8.10 5.38 -9.76
CA SER A 141 8.98 6.01 -8.76
C SER A 141 8.31 7.18 -8.05
N TYR A 142 7.00 7.08 -7.80
CA TYR A 142 6.24 8.16 -7.16
C TYR A 142 6.50 8.22 -5.65
N THR A 143 6.81 9.42 -5.17
CA THR A 143 6.88 9.77 -3.75
C THR A 143 5.93 10.93 -3.47
N GLY A 144 5.02 10.81 -2.50
CA GLY A 144 4.08 11.89 -2.19
C GLY A 144 2.93 11.46 -1.29
N ARG A 145 1.90 12.33 -1.19
CA ARG A 145 0.78 12.12 -0.25
C ARG A 145 -0.02 10.84 -0.52
N ASP A 146 -0.03 10.36 -1.76
CA ASP A 146 -0.76 9.15 -2.16
C ASP A 146 0.16 7.95 -2.45
N GLU A 147 1.35 7.92 -1.85
CA GLU A 147 2.29 6.81 -2.01
C GLU A 147 1.68 5.48 -1.52
N ILE A 148 2.06 4.39 -2.19
CA ILE A 148 1.65 3.03 -1.81
C ILE A 148 2.08 2.77 -0.36
N CYS A 149 1.13 2.37 0.49
CA CYS A 149 1.42 2.05 1.88
C CYS A 149 1.49 0.55 2.09
N LEU A 150 2.59 0.12 2.69
CA LEU A 150 2.86 -1.27 3.02
C LEU A 150 2.93 -1.48 4.53
N GLY A 151 2.70 -2.73 4.92
CA GLY A 151 2.89 -3.25 6.24
C GLY A 151 3.89 -4.40 6.22
N ILE A 152 4.57 -4.63 7.35
CA ILE A 152 5.47 -5.78 7.54
C ILE A 152 4.86 -6.68 8.60
N THR A 153 4.61 -7.95 8.26
CA THR A 153 4.07 -8.95 9.18
C THR A 153 5.14 -9.50 10.13
N ALA A 154 4.75 -10.32 11.10
CA ALA A 154 5.66 -10.86 12.12
C ALA A 154 6.86 -11.62 11.52
N ASP A 155 6.63 -12.34 10.42
CA ASP A 155 7.61 -13.12 9.64
C ASP A 155 8.33 -12.31 8.56
N GLY A 156 8.10 -10.99 8.48
CA GLY A 156 8.75 -10.12 7.50
C GLY A 156 8.08 -10.08 6.12
N ALA A 157 6.94 -10.73 5.92
CA ALA A 157 6.21 -10.61 4.66
C ALA A 157 5.60 -9.20 4.47
N LEU A 158 5.47 -8.78 3.21
CA LEU A 158 4.89 -7.49 2.86
C LEU A 158 3.39 -7.57 2.60
N LEU A 159 2.64 -6.66 3.21
CA LEU A 159 1.19 -6.55 3.07
C LEU A 159 0.82 -5.18 2.48
N HIS A 160 -0.01 -5.15 1.44
CA HIS A 160 -0.56 -3.88 0.95
C HIS A 160 -1.63 -3.37 1.90
N MET A 161 -1.41 -2.18 2.49
CA MET A 161 -2.27 -1.66 3.55
C MET A 161 -3.35 -0.74 2.99
N ARG A 162 -2.93 0.30 2.26
CA ARG A 162 -3.82 1.32 1.71
C ARG A 162 -3.11 2.14 0.63
N ARG A 163 -3.89 2.97 -0.07
CA ARG A 163 -3.45 3.92 -1.11
C ARG A 163 -2.75 3.23 -2.29
N GLY A 164 -2.80 3.87 -3.45
CA GLY A 164 -2.15 3.36 -4.66
C GLY A 164 -2.58 1.94 -5.10
N THR A 165 -3.81 1.49 -4.81
CA THR A 165 -4.27 0.13 -5.19
C THR A 165 -4.14 -0.13 -6.69
N HIS A 166 -4.57 0.80 -7.54
CA HIS A 166 -4.46 0.67 -9.00
C HIS A 166 -2.98 0.59 -9.44
N ARG A 167 -2.09 1.37 -8.79
CA ARG A 167 -0.66 1.37 -9.07
C ARG A 167 0.00 0.05 -8.68
N MET A 168 -0.32 -0.47 -7.49
CA MET A 168 0.16 -1.78 -7.05
C MET A 168 -0.32 -2.89 -7.99
N ALA A 169 -1.62 -2.90 -8.34
CA ALA A 169 -2.17 -3.88 -9.27
C ALA A 169 -1.50 -3.84 -10.65
N ALA A 170 -1.41 -2.65 -11.25
CA ALA A 170 -0.75 -2.47 -12.54
C ALA A 170 0.73 -2.88 -12.49
N ALA A 171 1.47 -2.47 -11.45
CA ALA A 171 2.88 -2.83 -11.29
C ALA A 171 3.10 -4.33 -11.11
N HIS A 172 2.21 -4.99 -10.36
CA HIS A 172 2.23 -6.44 -10.17
C HIS A 172 1.97 -7.17 -11.49
N MET A 173 0.99 -6.71 -12.29
CA MET A 173 0.67 -7.30 -13.59
C MET A 173 1.79 -7.10 -14.62
N LEU A 174 2.36 -5.90 -14.68
CA LEU A 174 3.49 -5.56 -15.54
C LEU A 174 4.80 -6.25 -15.13
N ALA A 175 4.77 -7.07 -14.08
CA ALA A 175 5.94 -7.76 -13.54
C ALA A 175 7.11 -6.80 -13.29
N MET A 176 6.80 -5.58 -12.82
CA MET A 176 7.83 -4.57 -12.66
C MET A 176 8.89 -5.05 -11.66
N PRO A 177 10.18 -4.77 -11.90
CA PRO A 177 11.24 -5.22 -10.99
C PRO A 177 11.17 -4.51 -9.64
N ARG A 178 10.65 -3.28 -9.61
CA ARG A 178 10.67 -2.41 -8.43
C ARG A 178 9.55 -1.37 -8.46
N ILE A 179 9.03 -1.05 -7.28
CA ILE A 179 8.17 0.11 -7.00
C ILE A 179 8.69 0.88 -5.79
N THR A 180 8.42 2.19 -5.72
CA THR A 180 8.56 2.97 -4.47
C THR A 180 7.34 2.80 -3.58
N ALA A 181 7.53 2.72 -2.28
CA ALA A 181 6.44 2.62 -1.31
C ALA A 181 6.88 3.16 0.05
N ARG A 182 5.90 3.27 0.96
CA ARG A 182 6.15 3.63 2.35
C ARG A 182 5.70 2.54 3.30
N ILE A 183 6.56 2.15 4.23
CA ILE A 183 6.16 1.35 5.39
C ILE A 183 5.38 2.26 6.33
N THR A 184 4.11 1.91 6.56
CA THR A 184 3.25 2.66 7.49
C THR A 184 2.81 1.82 8.68
N HIS A 185 2.95 0.50 8.62
CA HIS A 185 2.62 -0.40 9.72
C HIS A 185 3.67 -1.49 9.83
N VAL A 186 3.89 -1.96 11.05
CA VAL A 186 4.82 -3.04 11.35
C VAL A 186 4.18 -3.90 12.43
N ASP A 187 4.29 -5.21 12.29
CA ASP A 187 3.85 -6.13 13.33
C ASP A 187 4.67 -5.93 14.60
N ARG A 188 4.00 -5.92 15.76
CA ARG A 188 4.71 -5.71 17.04
C ARG A 188 5.78 -6.77 17.30
N ARG A 189 5.55 -8.03 16.88
CA ARG A 189 6.53 -9.11 17.05
C ARG A 189 7.77 -8.86 16.20
N PHE A 190 7.58 -8.53 14.92
CA PHE A 190 8.69 -8.14 14.03
C PHE A 190 9.52 -7.01 14.65
N ALA A 191 8.85 -5.97 15.14
CA ALA A 191 9.54 -4.86 15.79
C ALA A 191 10.27 -5.33 17.06
N ALA A 192 9.64 -6.13 17.92
CA ALA A 192 10.26 -6.63 19.13
C ALA A 192 11.52 -7.46 18.85
N ASP A 193 11.49 -8.30 17.83
CA ASP A 193 12.64 -9.13 17.44
C ASP A 193 13.77 -8.29 16.86
N ALA A 194 13.46 -7.32 16.00
CA ALA A 194 14.43 -6.35 15.50
C ALA A 194 15.09 -5.54 16.63
N LEU A 195 14.32 -5.19 17.66
CA LEU A 195 14.80 -4.42 18.80
C LEU A 195 15.67 -5.28 19.74
N ARG A 196 15.38 -6.58 19.88
CA ARG A 196 16.18 -7.53 20.68
C ARG A 196 17.50 -7.91 20.00
N ALA A 197 17.49 -8.04 18.67
CA ALA A 197 18.68 -8.35 17.88
C ALA A 197 19.68 -7.19 17.77
N GLY A 198 19.36 -6.03 18.34
CA GLY A 198 20.14 -4.80 18.20
C GLY A 198 21.42 -4.75 19.04
N GLU A 199 22.58 -4.88 18.39
CA GLU A 199 23.86 -4.39 18.89
C GLU A 199 24.16 -2.96 18.40
N ARG A 200 24.98 -2.21 19.15
CA ARG A 200 25.53 -0.85 18.92
C ARG A 200 24.80 0.00 17.85
N GLY A 201 23.91 0.89 18.29
CA GLY A 201 23.20 1.85 17.42
C GLY A 201 21.85 2.33 17.96
N GLY A 202 21.31 1.64 18.97
CA GLY A 202 20.04 1.98 19.61
C GLY A 202 18.83 1.44 18.85
N ALA A 203 17.73 1.29 19.57
CA ALA A 203 16.55 0.55 19.10
C ALA A 203 15.90 1.13 17.83
N ILE A 204 15.86 2.46 17.66
CA ILE A 204 15.35 3.09 16.42
C ILE A 204 16.19 2.65 15.20
N ALA A 205 17.51 2.62 15.33
CA ALA A 205 18.42 2.21 14.26
C ALA A 205 18.26 0.72 13.93
N SER A 206 18.08 -0.14 14.94
CA SER A 206 17.83 -1.57 14.75
C SER A 206 16.54 -1.84 13.97
N LEU A 207 15.45 -1.15 14.32
CA LEU A 207 14.19 -1.28 13.59
C LEU A 207 14.30 -0.73 12.16
N ALA A 208 14.94 0.43 11.99
CA ALA A 208 15.19 0.98 10.66
C ALA A 208 15.99 0.01 9.77
N LYS A 209 17.05 -0.59 10.32
CA LYS A 209 17.86 -1.60 9.63
C LYS A 209 17.04 -2.82 9.24
N ALA A 210 16.23 -3.35 10.16
CA ALA A 210 15.38 -4.51 9.90
C ALA A 210 14.34 -4.25 8.80
N ILE A 211 13.70 -3.08 8.80
CA ILE A 211 12.79 -2.65 7.73
C ILE A 211 13.51 -2.65 6.38
N GLN A 212 14.68 -2.02 6.32
CA GLN A 212 15.45 -1.91 5.08
C GLN A 212 15.94 -3.27 4.59
N GLU A 213 16.34 -4.16 5.49
CA GLU A 213 16.74 -5.53 5.19
C GLU A 213 15.62 -6.32 4.50
N VAL A 214 14.44 -6.39 5.13
CA VAL A 214 13.28 -7.08 4.58
C VAL A 214 12.91 -6.53 3.21
N THR A 215 12.86 -5.21 3.05
CA THR A 215 12.47 -4.62 1.77
C THR A 215 13.49 -4.85 0.67
N ARG A 216 14.79 -4.84 0.99
CA ARG A 216 15.86 -5.15 0.03
C ARG A 216 15.84 -6.60 -0.42
N GLN A 217 15.54 -7.54 0.47
CA GLN A 217 15.43 -8.96 0.12
C GLN A 217 14.35 -9.22 -0.93
N THR A 218 13.33 -8.37 -1.03
CA THR A 218 12.33 -8.49 -2.10
C THR A 218 12.84 -8.17 -3.50
N LEU A 219 13.99 -7.51 -3.62
CA LEU A 219 14.60 -7.11 -4.88
C LEU A 219 15.75 -8.02 -5.33
N ALA A 220 16.13 -8.99 -4.48
CA ALA A 220 17.17 -9.98 -4.77
C ALA A 220 16.57 -11.16 -5.56
#